data_AF-A0A518CCM1-F1
#
_entry.id   AF-A0A518CCM1-F1
#
_cell.length_a   1.000
_cell.length_b   1.000
_cell.length_c   1.000
_cell.angle_alpha   90.00
_cell.angle_beta   90.00
_cell.angle_gamma   90.00
#
_symmetry.space_group_name_H-M   'P 1'
#
loop_
_entity.id
_entity.type
_entity.pdbx_description
1 polymer ?
#
loop_
_entity_poly.entity_id
_entity_poly.type
_entity_poly.pdbx_seq_one_letter_code
_entity_poly.pdbx_strand_id
1 'polypeptide(L)'
;MHRQTLMGIGAGYVALLGLVTYGLLQARNWVAQTYDTPEATENWQKLTQELEQRQDRGHSPVKRPAQRSSVPPIKILFSENFPAIVAWSLVILSILYWSVGIMIAGALRTPSHHPASVDDDAPP
;
A
#
# COMPACT_ATOMS: atom_id res chain seq x y z
N MET A 1 -16.25 -5.70 -30.57
CA MET A 1 -14.90 -5.29 -30.08
C MET A 1 -14.87 -4.75 -28.64
N HIS A 2 -15.91 -4.05 -28.14
CA HIS A 2 -15.94 -3.54 -26.75
C HIS A 2 -15.94 -4.61 -25.65
N ARG A 3 -16.59 -5.75 -25.88
CA ARG A 3 -16.72 -6.81 -24.86
C ARG A 3 -15.39 -7.52 -24.55
N GLN A 4 -14.56 -7.71 -25.57
CA GLN A 4 -13.23 -8.35 -25.44
C GLN A 4 -12.22 -7.44 -24.74
N THR A 5 -12.24 -6.13 -25.03
CA THR A 5 -11.40 -5.15 -24.32
C THR A 5 -11.79 -5.01 -22.86
N LEU A 6 -13.10 -4.97 -22.56
CA LEU A 6 -13.59 -4.99 -21.17
C LEU A 6 -13.23 -6.28 -20.43
N MET A 7 -13.34 -7.45 -21.08
CA MET A 7 -12.89 -8.72 -20.49
C MET A 7 -11.39 -8.75 -20.22
N GLY A 8 -10.57 -8.23 -21.13
CA GLY A 8 -9.12 -8.16 -20.96
C GLY A 8 -8.72 -7.26 -19.78
N ILE A 9 -9.33 -6.08 -19.66
CA ILE A 9 -9.11 -5.16 -18.54
C ILE A 9 -9.62 -5.79 -17.22
N GLY A 10 -10.79 -6.44 -17.23
CA GLY A 10 -11.31 -7.14 -16.06
C GLY A 10 -10.39 -8.27 -15.59
N ALA A 11 -9.90 -9.09 -16.51
CA ALA A 11 -8.98 -10.18 -16.20
C ALA A 11 -7.64 -9.65 -15.63
N GLY A 12 -7.09 -8.59 -16.23
CA GLY A 12 -5.89 -7.92 -15.73
C GLY A 12 -6.07 -7.35 -14.32
N TYR A 13 -7.23 -6.78 -14.02
CA TYR A 13 -7.56 -6.27 -12.69
C TYR A 13 -7.58 -7.38 -11.64
N VAL A 14 -8.25 -8.51 -11.92
CA VAL A 14 -8.31 -9.65 -11.01
C VAL A 14 -6.92 -10.24 -10.78
N ALA A 15 -6.12 -10.37 -11.83
CA ALA A 15 -4.73 -10.85 -11.72
C ALA A 15 -3.88 -9.91 -10.84
N LEU A 16 -4.00 -8.60 -11.05
CA LEU A 16 -3.29 -7.60 -10.26
C LEU A 16 -3.71 -7.63 -8.78
N LEU A 17 -5.02 -7.68 -8.52
CA LEU A 17 -5.56 -7.81 -7.16
C LEU A 17 -5.03 -9.07 -6.45
N GLY A 18 -5.05 -10.21 -7.14
CA GLY A 18 -4.54 -11.48 -6.61
C GLY A 18 -3.06 -11.37 -6.26
N LEU A 19 -2.26 -10.81 -7.17
CA LEU A 19 -0.81 -10.67 -6.99
C LEU A 19 -0.46 -9.72 -5.84
N VAL A 20 -1.15 -8.58 -5.73
CA VAL A 20 -0.93 -7.62 -4.64
C VAL A 20 -1.41 -8.19 -3.30
N THR A 21 -2.59 -8.79 -3.26
CA THR A 21 -3.11 -9.42 -2.04
C THR A 21 -2.18 -10.53 -1.55
N TYR A 22 -1.71 -11.39 -2.46
CA TYR A 22 -0.74 -12.43 -2.14
C TYR A 22 0.58 -11.84 -1.63
N GLY A 23 1.13 -10.81 -2.30
CA GLY A 23 2.34 -10.12 -1.87
C GLY A 23 2.23 -9.51 -0.47
N LEU A 24 1.10 -8.89 -0.15
CA LEU A 24 0.81 -8.34 1.19
C LEU A 24 0.73 -9.44 2.25
N LEU A 25 0.06 -10.55 1.96
CA LEU A 25 0.00 -11.69 2.88
C LEU A 25 1.39 -12.32 3.11
N GLN A 26 2.21 -12.41 2.06
CA GLN A 26 3.58 -12.90 2.17
C GLN A 26 4.44 -11.94 3.01
N ALA A 27 4.31 -10.63 2.79
CA ALA A 27 4.98 -9.61 3.60
C ALA A 27 4.55 -9.69 5.07
N ARG A 28 3.26 -9.92 5.35
CA ARG A 28 2.76 -10.16 6.71
C ARG A 28 3.44 -11.37 7.34
N ASN A 29 3.50 -12.49 6.63
CA ASN A 29 4.16 -13.70 7.14
C ASN A 29 5.65 -13.48 7.39
N TRP A 30 6.33 -12.74 6.52
CA TRP A 30 7.73 -12.40 6.70
C TRP A 30 7.98 -11.48 7.91
N VAL A 31 7.12 -10.47 8.10
CA VAL A 31 7.17 -9.59 9.28
C VAL A 31 6.85 -10.36 10.56
N ALA A 32 5.84 -11.23 10.55
CA ALA A 32 5.51 -12.08 11.68
C ALA A 32 6.69 -13.01 12.04
N GLN A 33 7.34 -13.63 11.06
CA GLN A 33 8.52 -14.46 11.32
C GLN A 33 9.70 -13.67 11.89
N THR A 34 9.84 -12.39 11.50
CA THR A 34 10.95 -11.54 11.94
C THR A 34 10.72 -10.93 13.33
N TYR A 35 9.49 -10.52 13.65
CA TYR A 35 9.16 -9.74 14.84
C TYR A 35 8.33 -10.48 15.90
N ASP A 36 7.83 -11.68 15.61
CA ASP A 36 7.17 -12.55 16.60
C ASP A 36 8.19 -13.48 17.28
N THR A 37 9.46 -13.05 17.32
CA THR A 37 10.54 -13.71 18.05
C THR A 37 10.54 -13.27 19.53
N PRO A 38 10.77 -14.20 20.48
CA PRO A 38 10.83 -13.88 21.91
C PRO A 38 11.89 -12.80 22.23
N GLU A 39 12.94 -12.69 21.42
CA GLU A 39 13.98 -11.65 21.52
C GLU A 39 13.43 -10.21 21.37
N ALA A 40 12.43 -9.98 20.52
CA ALA A 40 11.82 -8.65 20.35
C ALA A 40 11.04 -8.22 21.60
N THR A 41 10.49 -9.20 22.32
CA THR A 41 9.77 -8.97 23.59
C THR A 41 10.76 -8.70 24.73
N GLU A 42 11.88 -9.42 24.76
CA GLU A 42 12.96 -9.19 25.73
C GLU A 42 13.67 -7.85 25.53
N ASN A 43 13.94 -7.46 24.27
CA ASN A 43 14.53 -6.14 23.98
C ASN A 43 13.58 -4.99 24.35
N TRP A 44 12.27 -5.17 24.15
CA TRP A 44 11.28 -4.19 24.60
C TRP A 44 11.25 -4.07 26.12
N GLN A 45 11.26 -5.20 26.84
CA GLN A 45 11.33 -5.21 28.31
C GLN A 45 12.61 -4.54 28.84
N LYS A 46 13.78 -4.80 28.22
CA LYS A 46 15.03 -4.11 28.55
C LYS A 46 14.94 -2.61 28.31
N LEU A 47 14.42 -2.18 27.17
CA LEU A 47 14.21 -0.76 26.86
C LEU A 47 13.25 -0.08 27.85
N THR A 48 12.19 -0.76 28.27
CA THR A 48 11.26 -0.20 29.27
C THR A 48 11.93 -0.05 30.63
N GLN A 49 12.68 -1.08 31.07
CA GLN A 49 13.42 -1.02 32.34
C GLN A 49 14.51 0.07 32.34
N GLU A 50 15.23 0.24 31.23
CA GLU A 50 16.25 1.28 31.10
C GLU A 50 15.64 2.70 31.11
N LEU A 51 14.48 2.89 30.49
CA LEU A 51 13.78 4.18 30.49
C LEU A 51 13.20 4.52 31.86
N GLU A 52 12.64 3.52 32.57
CA GLU A 52 12.11 3.67 33.93
C GLU A 52 13.24 4.05 34.91
N GLN A 53 14.41 3.40 34.81
CA GLN A 53 15.60 3.75 35.60
C GLN A 53 16.18 5.13 35.28
N ARG A 54 16.01 5.65 34.04
CA ARG A 54 16.44 7.01 33.68
C ARG A 54 15.45 8.07 34.12
N GLN A 55 14.15 7.76 34.13
CA GLN A 55 13.10 8.66 34.59
C GLN A 55 13.16 8.89 36.11
N ASP A 56 13.52 7.85 36.89
CA ASP A 56 13.71 7.97 38.34
C ASP A 56 14.95 8.79 38.74
N ARG A 57 15.96 8.89 37.87
CA ARG A 57 17.17 9.69 38.13
C ARG A 57 17.02 11.17 37.78
N GLY A 58 16.05 11.52 36.94
CA GLY A 58 15.77 12.90 36.54
C GLY A 58 14.66 13.50 37.40
N HIS A 59 14.98 14.48 38.24
CA HIS A 59 14.02 15.24 39.06
C HIS A 59 13.06 16.07 38.18
N SER A 60 12.11 15.43 37.50
CA SER A 60 11.05 16.11 36.75
C SER A 60 9.77 16.14 37.61
N PRO A 61 9.26 17.33 37.98
CA PRO A 61 8.11 17.46 38.89
C PRO A 61 6.77 17.00 38.27
N VAL A 62 6.77 16.53 37.02
CA VAL A 62 5.56 16.05 36.35
C VAL A 62 5.65 14.52 36.22
N LYS A 63 4.98 13.81 37.14
CA LYS A 63 4.62 12.40 36.97
C LYS A 63 3.72 12.28 35.75
N ARG A 64 4.28 12.02 34.57
CA ARG A 64 3.48 11.57 33.42
C ARG A 64 2.91 10.20 33.78
N PRO A 65 1.59 9.97 33.67
CA PRO A 65 1.05 8.64 33.83
C PRO A 65 1.72 7.76 32.78
N ALA A 66 2.45 6.75 33.24
CA ALA A 66 2.98 5.71 32.38
C ALA A 66 1.77 4.99 31.78
N GLN A 67 1.30 5.45 30.61
CA GLN A 67 0.38 4.67 29.80
C GLN A 67 1.16 3.45 29.33
N ARG A 68 1.09 2.44 30.19
CA ARG A 68 1.75 1.15 30.11
C ARG A 68 1.07 0.38 28.99
N SER A 69 1.54 0.56 27.76
CA SER A 69 1.21 -0.40 26.71
C SER A 69 1.96 -1.69 27.03
N SER A 70 1.22 -2.69 27.52
CA SER A 70 1.72 -4.05 27.78
C SER A 70 2.16 -4.79 26.51
N VAL A 71 1.90 -4.19 25.35
CA VAL A 71 2.20 -4.73 24.03
C VAL A 71 3.10 -3.74 23.29
N PRO A 72 4.18 -4.20 22.62
CA PRO A 72 5.02 -3.31 21.82
C PRO A 72 4.17 -2.60 20.76
N PRO A 73 4.26 -1.28 20.61
CA PRO A 73 3.37 -0.49 19.73
C PRO A 73 3.45 -0.94 18.26
N ILE A 74 4.59 -1.49 17.84
CA ILE A 74 4.79 -2.08 16.51
C ILE A 74 3.88 -3.31 16.30
N LYS A 75 3.60 -4.07 17.36
CA LYS A 75 2.75 -5.27 17.29
C LYS A 75 1.28 -4.89 17.13
N ILE A 76 0.79 -3.83 17.80
CA ILE A 76 -0.56 -3.26 17.58
C ILE A 76 -0.70 -2.64 16.19
N LEU A 77 0.32 -1.91 15.72
CA LEU A 77 0.34 -1.33 14.38
C LEU A 77 0.30 -2.41 13.27
N PHE A 78 1.01 -3.52 13.43
CA PHE A 78 1.02 -4.61 12.44
C PHE A 78 -0.10 -5.64 12.61
N SER A 79 -0.72 -5.78 13.79
CA SER A 79 -1.82 -6.74 13.99
C SER A 79 -3.19 -6.15 13.72
N GLU A 80 -3.48 -4.95 14.23
CA GLU A 80 -4.82 -4.35 14.15
C GLU A 80 -5.01 -3.46 12.91
N ASN A 81 -3.96 -2.74 12.49
CA ASN A 81 -4.07 -1.78 11.38
C ASN A 81 -3.63 -2.33 10.02
N PHE A 82 -3.00 -3.52 9.98
CA PHE A 82 -2.65 -4.17 8.72
C PHE A 82 -3.83 -4.36 7.74
N PRO A 83 -5.02 -4.84 8.16
CA PRO A 83 -6.16 -4.92 7.25
C PRO A 83 -6.62 -3.55 6.76
N ALA A 84 -6.52 -2.50 7.58
CA ALA A 84 -6.82 -1.13 7.15
C ALA A 84 -5.82 -0.62 6.09
N ILE A 85 -4.52 -0.87 6.29
CA ILE A 85 -3.45 -0.52 5.34
C ILE A 85 -3.63 -1.28 4.01
N VAL A 86 -3.97 -2.57 4.08
CA VAL A 86 -4.28 -3.40 2.90
C VAL A 86 -5.50 -2.82 2.18
N ALA A 87 -6.58 -2.54 2.90
CA ALA A 87 -7.80 -1.99 2.32
C ALA A 87 -7.54 -0.65 1.61
N TRP A 88 -6.85 0.29 2.26
CA TRP A 88 -6.50 1.57 1.64
C TRP A 88 -5.56 1.43 0.45
N SER A 89 -4.59 0.51 0.53
CA SER A 89 -3.68 0.21 -0.58
C SER A 89 -4.43 -0.35 -1.78
N LEU A 90 -5.38 -1.27 -1.56
CA LEU A 90 -6.24 -1.83 -2.60
C LEU A 90 -7.16 -0.76 -3.20
N VAL A 91 -7.72 0.14 -2.39
CA VAL A 91 -8.54 1.27 -2.89
C VAL A 91 -7.73 2.16 -3.81
N ILE A 92 -6.55 2.61 -3.37
CA ILE A 92 -5.67 3.49 -4.17
C ILE A 92 -5.23 2.78 -5.46
N LEU A 93 -4.83 1.51 -5.35
CA LEU A 93 -4.45 0.69 -6.51
C LEU A 93 -5.60 0.55 -7.51
N SER A 94 -6.83 0.37 -7.02
CA SER A 94 -8.02 0.24 -7.86
C SER A 94 -8.29 1.53 -8.63
N ILE A 95 -8.21 2.68 -7.96
CA ILE A 95 -8.37 4.00 -8.59
C ILE A 95 -7.30 4.20 -9.67
N LEU A 96 -6.04 3.88 -9.36
CA LEU A 96 -4.94 4.01 -10.31
C LEU A 96 -5.12 3.08 -11.52
N TYR A 97 -5.50 1.83 -11.28
CA TYR A 97 -5.74 0.84 -12.33
C TYR A 97 -6.83 1.31 -13.30
N TRP A 98 -7.96 1.78 -12.78
CA TRP A 98 -9.06 2.29 -13.61
C TRP A 98 -8.67 3.55 -14.37
N SER A 99 -7.93 4.47 -13.75
CA SER A 99 -7.43 5.69 -14.40
C SER A 99 -6.56 5.34 -15.62
N VAL A 100 -5.57 4.47 -15.44
CA VAL A 100 -4.69 4.00 -16.53
C VAL A 100 -5.49 3.20 -17.57
N GLY A 101 -6.41 2.34 -17.14
CA GLY A 101 -7.27 1.55 -18.02
C GLY A 101 -8.14 2.41 -18.92
N ILE A 102 -8.73 3.48 -18.40
CA ILE A 102 -9.51 4.46 -19.17
C ILE A 102 -8.61 5.21 -20.14
N MET A 103 -7.41 5.62 -19.71
CA MET A 103 -6.45 6.31 -20.57
C MET A 103 -6.01 5.44 -21.75
N ILE A 104 -5.66 4.17 -21.51
CA ILE A 104 -5.29 3.21 -22.56
C ILE A 104 -6.48 2.95 -23.49
N ALA A 105 -7.67 2.73 -22.92
CA ALA A 105 -8.88 2.53 -23.71
C ALA A 105 -9.22 3.75 -24.58
N GLY A 106 -8.96 4.97 -24.09
CA GLY A 106 -9.05 6.20 -24.85
C GLY A 106 -8.04 6.27 -25.98
N ALA A 107 -6.76 6.03 -25.68
CA ALA A 107 -5.68 6.04 -26.66
C ALA A 107 -5.90 5.04 -27.81
N LEU A 108 -6.38 3.84 -27.51
CA LEU A 108 -6.69 2.81 -28.52
C LEU A 108 -7.93 3.14 -29.37
N ARG A 109 -8.82 4.01 -28.89
CA ARG A 109 -10.03 4.42 -29.61
C ARG A 109 -9.82 5.66 -30.46
N THR A 110 -8.79 6.47 -30.19
CA THR A 110 -8.44 7.63 -31.00
C THR A 110 -7.86 7.16 -32.33
N PRO A 111 -8.59 7.28 -33.45
CA PRO A 111 -8.00 7.05 -34.75
C PRO A 111 -6.99 8.16 -35.00
N SER A 112 -5.80 7.81 -35.49
CA SER A 112 -4.82 8.77 -35.95
C SER A 112 -5.45 9.59 -37.08
N HIS A 113 -6.00 10.77 -36.78
CA HIS A 113 -6.35 11.74 -37.81
C HIS A 113 -5.04 12.23 -38.41
N HIS A 114 -4.54 11.49 -39.38
CA HIS A 114 -3.56 12.01 -40.32
C HIS A 114 -4.35 12.95 -41.23
N PRO A 115 -4.13 14.28 -41.19
CA PRO A 115 -4.70 15.16 -42.20
C PRO A 115 -4.08 14.75 -43.54
N ALA A 116 -4.82 13.95 -44.30
CA ALA A 116 -4.49 13.64 -45.67
C ALA A 116 -4.56 14.94 -46.47
N SER A 117 -3.45 15.25 -47.13
CA SER A 117 -3.32 16.15 -48.29
C SER A 117 -4.01 17.51 -48.17
N VAL A 118 -3.21 18.54 -47.84
CA VAL A 118 -3.44 19.85 -48.47
C VAL A 118 -3.20 19.63 -49.96
N ASP A 119 -4.29 19.74 -50.71
CA ASP A 119 -4.39 19.55 -52.15
C ASP A 119 -3.24 20.22 -52.90
N ASP A 120 -2.60 19.39 -53.70
CA ASP A 120 -1.71 19.69 -54.81
C ASP A 120 -2.56 20.06 -56.05
N ASP A 121 -3.59 20.89 -55.86
CA ASP A 121 -4.53 21.34 -56.90
C ASP A 121 -4.64 22.88 -56.91
N ALA A 122 -3.56 23.54 -57.35
CA ALA A 122 -3.68 24.86 -57.97
C ALA A 122 -3.53 24.68 -59.50
N PRO A 123 -4.58 24.92 -60.31
CA PRO A 123 -4.55 24.76 -61.77
C PRO A 123 -3.65 25.82 -62.47
N PRO A 124 -3.28 25.60 -63.76
CA PRO A 124 -1.99 25.97 -64.38
C PRO A 124 -1.77 27.46 -64.67
#